data_AF-A0A2U8WCP0-F1
#
_entry.id   AF-A0A2U8WCP0-F1
#
_cell.length_a   1.000
_cell.length_b   1.000
_cell.length_c   1.000
_cell.angle_alpha   90.00
_cell.angle_beta   90.00
_cell.angle_gamma   90.00
#
_symmetry.space_group_name_H-M   'P 1'
#
loop_
_entity.id
_entity.type
_entity.pdbx_description
1 polymer ?
#
loop_
_entity_poly.entity_id
_entity_poly.type
_entity_poly.pdbx_seq_one_letter_code
_entity_poly.pdbx_strand_id
1 'polypeptide(L)' 'MLTKDQLAAELKRIATTQISDITRAVKEGQKSIALNEVRDMAQRLNRLADAFSPRSAPPRPDVEGAEAA' A
#
# COMPACT_ATOMS: atom_id res chain seq x y z
N MET A 1 11.25 0.59 -12.89
CA MET A 1 10.39 1.70 -12.45
C MET A 1 9.07 1.57 -13.20
N LEU A 2 7.93 1.53 -12.53
CA LEU A 2 6.64 1.49 -13.23
C LEU A 2 6.44 2.77 -14.06
N THR A 3 5.78 2.66 -15.21
CA THR A 3 5.41 3.83 -16.03
C THR A 3 4.19 4.55 -15.44
N LYS A 4 3.96 5.80 -15.87
CA LYS A 4 2.75 6.57 -15.49
C LYS A 4 1.45 5.84 -15.87
N ASP A 5 1.45 5.15 -17.01
CA ASP A 5 0.28 4.39 -17.46
C ASP A 5 0.03 3.16 -16.59
N GLN A 6 1.10 2.49 -16.15
CA GLN A 6 1.00 1.38 -15.21
C GLN A 6 0.51 1.87 -13.83
N LEU A 7 0.92 3.05 -13.36
CA LEU A 7 0.38 3.68 -12.15
C LEU A 7 -1.13 3.89 -12.27
N ALA A 8 -1.57 4.51 -13.36
CA ALA A 8 -2.97 4.83 -13.58
C ALA A 8 -3.83 3.57 -13.67
N ALA A 9 -3.37 2.55 -14.38
CA ALA A 9 -4.04 1.26 -14.48
C ALA A 9 -4.16 0.58 -13.11
N GLU A 10 -3.09 0.60 -12.31
CA GLU A 10 -3.05 -0.05 -11.00
C GLU A 10 -3.95 0.66 -9.99
N LEU A 11 -3.92 2.00 -9.95
CA LEU A 11 -4.82 2.82 -9.13
C LEU A 11 -6.28 2.57 -9.47
N LYS A 12 -6.62 2.57 -10.77
CA LYS A 12 -7.98 2.29 -11.24
C LYS A 12 -8.43 0.90 -10.80
N ARG A 13 -7.58 -0.10 -10.95
CA ARG A 13 -7.87 -1.48 -10.52
C ARG A 13 -8.15 -1.57 -9.02
N ILE A 14 -7.27 -1.01 -8.18
CA ILE A 14 -7.44 -1.03 -6.71
C ILE A 14 -8.75 -0.34 -6.32
N ALA A 15 -9.02 0.84 -6.88
CA ALA A 15 -10.21 1.61 -6.57
C ALA A 15 -11.50 0.88 -7.00
N THR A 16 -11.57 0.36 -8.22
CA THR A 16 -12.78 -0.31 -8.71
C THR A 16 -13.12 -1.56 -7.91
N THR A 17 -12.14 -2.41 -7.60
CA THR A 17 -12.37 -3.61 -6.78
C THR A 17 -12.81 -3.25 -5.37
N GLN A 18 -12.05 -2.40 -4.66
CA GLN A 18 -12.38 -2.10 -3.27
C GLN A 18 -13.67 -1.30 -3.10
N ILE A 19 -13.96 -0.35 -4.00
CA ILE A 19 -15.23 0.40 -3.94
C ILE A 19 -16.42 -0.56 -4.12
N SER A 20 -16.31 -1.56 -5.00
CA SER A 20 -17.36 -2.56 -5.18
C SER A 20 -17.60 -3.37 -3.91
N ASP A 21 -16.54 -3.86 -3.27
CA ASP A 21 -16.64 -4.66 -2.05
C ASP A 21 -17.13 -3.85 -0.84
N ILE A 22 -16.64 -2.62 -0.66
CA ILE A 22 -17.13 -1.68 0.36
C ILE A 22 -18.63 -1.41 0.14
N THR A 23 -19.03 -1.08 -1.09
CA THR A 23 -20.42 -0.77 -1.42
C THR A 23 -21.33 -1.95 -1.13
N ARG A 24 -20.90 -3.17 -1.47
CA ARG A 24 -21.64 -4.41 -1.18
C ARG A 24 -21.78 -4.62 0.33
N ALA A 25 -20.67 -4.56 1.07
CA ALA A 25 -20.69 -4.74 2.53
C ALA A 25 -21.58 -3.70 3.23
N VAL A 26 -21.58 -2.44 2.78
CA VAL A 26 -22.47 -1.38 3.31
C VAL A 26 -23.94 -1.71 3.03
N LYS A 27 -24.28 -2.13 1.80
CA LYS A 27 -25.65 -2.52 1.44
C LYS A 27 -26.15 -3.72 2.25
N GLU A 28 -25.27 -4.67 2.55
CA GLU A 28 -25.56 -5.85 3.37
C GLU A 28 -25.55 -5.55 4.89
N GLY A 29 -25.25 -4.32 5.31
CA GLY A 29 -25.20 -3.93 6.72
C GLY A 29 -23.97 -4.44 7.48
N GLN A 30 -22.98 -4.98 6.78
CA GLN A 30 -21.77 -5.59 7.34
C GLN A 30 -20.70 -4.52 7.66
N LYS A 31 -20.93 -3.74 8.72
CA LYS A 31 -20.07 -2.59 9.09
C LYS A 31 -18.59 -2.95 9.27
N SER A 32 -18.30 -4.07 9.95
CA SER A 32 -16.91 -4.49 10.18
C SER A 32 -16.20 -4.87 8.88
N ILE A 33 -16.90 -5.53 7.95
CA ILE A 33 -16.36 -5.91 6.64
C ILE A 33 -16.08 -4.65 5.83
N ALA A 34 -17.02 -3.71 5.76
CA ALA A 34 -16.81 -2.44 5.05
C ALA A 34 -15.58 -1.67 5.58
N LEU A 35 -15.38 -1.62 6.89
CA LEU A 35 -14.20 -0.98 7.51
C LEU A 35 -12.89 -1.72 7.19
N ASN A 36 -12.92 -3.05 7.17
CA ASN A 36 -11.77 -3.85 6.79
C ASN A 36 -11.39 -3.62 5.33
N GLU A 37 -12.37 -3.55 4.42
CA GLU A 37 -12.12 -3.28 3.00
C GLU A 37 -11.49 -1.89 2.76
N VAL A 38 -11.89 -0.88 3.54
CA VAL A 38 -11.26 0.46 3.53
C VAL A 38 -9.81 0.39 4.00
N ARG A 39 -9.54 -0.36 5.08
CA ARG A 39 -8.18 -0.55 5.61
C ARG A 39 -7.30 -1.26 4.58
N ASP A 40 -7.82 -2.27 3.91
CA ASP A 40 -7.11 -3.03 2.88
C ASP A 40 -6.82 -2.16 1.65
N MET A 41 -7.77 -1.30 1.27
CA MET A 41 -7.55 -0.30 0.21
C MET A 41 -6.39 0.63 0.56
N ALA A 42 -6.35 1.16 1.79
CA ALA A 42 -5.27 2.03 2.24
C ALA A 42 -3.90 1.31 2.21
N GLN A 43 -3.84 0.05 2.65
CA GLN A 43 -2.60 -0.74 2.59
C GLN A 43 -2.11 -0.97 1.16
N ARG A 44 -3.01 -1.28 0.22
CA ARG A 44 -2.66 -1.47 -1.19
C ARG A 44 -2.13 -0.17 -1.82
N LEU A 45 -2.76 0.97 -1.51
CA LEU A 45 -2.31 2.27 -1.99
C LEU A 45 -0.93 2.65 -1.43
N ASN A 46 -0.65 2.38 -0.16
CA ASN A 46 0.67 2.62 0.43
C ASN A 46 1.75 1.76 -0.24
N ARG A 47 1.50 0.46 -0.45
CA ARG A 47 2.44 -0.42 -1.18
C ARG A 47 2.70 0.07 -2.60
N LEU A 48 1.67 0.57 -3.27
CA LEU A 48 1.83 1.17 -4.59
C LEU A 48 2.69 2.44 -4.52
N ALA A 49 2.45 3.32 -3.55
CA ALA A 49 3.27 4.52 -3.35
C ALA A 49 4.74 4.17 -3.09
N ASP A 50 5.03 3.18 -2.24
CA ASP A 50 6.38 2.71 -1.94
C ASP A 50 7.10 2.17 -3.19
N ALA A 51 6.38 1.55 -4.12
CA ALA A 51 6.95 1.07 -5.38
C ALA A 51 7.35 2.21 -6.35
N PHE A 52 6.74 3.40 -6.22
CA PHE A 52 7.04 4.59 -7.04
C PHE A 52 8.01 5.57 -6.38
N SER A 53 7.97 5.65 -5.05
CA SER A 53 8.92 6.39 -4.24
C SER A 53 9.47 5.44 -3.20
N PRO A 54 10.43 4.56 -3.57
CA PRO A 54 11.13 3.76 -2.59
C PRO A 54 11.80 4.73 -1.63
N ARG A 55 11.23 4.88 -0.44
CA ARG A 55 11.82 5.69 0.62
C ARG A 55 13.21 5.10 0.84
N SER A 56 14.27 5.86 0.58
CA SER A 56 15.64 5.42 0.88
C SER A 56 15.62 4.88 2.30
N ALA A 57 15.89 3.59 2.46
CA ALA A 57 15.98 2.98 3.77
C ALA A 57 16.94 3.84 4.62
N PRO A 58 16.63 4.12 5.89
CA PRO A 58 17.59 4.83 6.74
C PRO A 58 18.92 4.06 6.68
N PRO A 59 20.07 4.77 6.56
CA PRO A 59 21.36 4.12 6.56
C PRO A 59 21.44 3.22 7.79
N ARG A 60 21.78 1.95 7.58
CA ARG A 60 22.07 1.05 8.70
C ARG A 60 23.19 1.71 9.49
N PRO A 61 23.12 1.76 10.84
CA PRO A 61 24.25 2.23 11.61
C PRO A 61 25.43 1.31 11.27
N ASP A 62 26.46 1.91 10.70
CA ASP A 62 27.71 1.25 10.39
C ASP A 62 28.23 0.63 11.69
N VAL A 63 28.53 -0.67 11.66
CA VAL A 63 29.21 -1.35 12.76
C VAL A 63 30.67 -0.91 12.76
N GLU A 64 30.91 0.31 13.24
CA GLU A 64 32.25 0.82 13.53
C GLU A 64 32.67 0.32 14.93
N GLY A 65 33.74 -0.47 14.96
CA GLY A 65 34.51 -0.72 16.18
C GLY A 65 34.50 -2.16 16.69
N ALA A 66 35.36 -3.00 16.12
CA ALA A 66 36.01 -4.09 16.85
C ALA A 66 37.20 -4.67 16.07
N GLU A 67 38.28 -3.92 15.91
CA GLU A 67 39.61 -4.51 15.74
C GLU A 67 40.63 -3.60 16.46
N ALA A 68 40.86 -3.92 17.73
CA ALA A 68 42.06 -3.52 18.45
C ALA A 68 43.03 -4.70 18.35
N ALA A 69 44.14 -4.49 17.64
CA ALA A 69 45.32 -5.33 17.65
C ALA A 69 46.45 -4.57 18.37
#